data_AF-A0A2A5B6H9-F1
#
_entry.id   AF-A0A2A5B6H9-F1
#
_cell.length_a   1.000
_cell.length_b   1.000
_cell.length_c   1.000
_cell.angle_alpha   90.00
_cell.angle_beta   90.00
_cell.angle_gamma   90.00
#
_symmetry.space_group_name_H-M   'P 1'
#
loop_
_entity.id
_entity.type
_entity.pdbx_description
1 polymer ?
#
loop_
_entity_poly.entity_id
_entity_poly.type
_entity_poly.pdbx_seq_one_letter_code
_entity_poly.pdbx_strand_id
1 'polypeptide(L)'
;MKLSNLSNWITVGANVGVLIGLAILILELNQNTRIAQTSAYQELVTQIVELNKLEASNPELAEIIYRGHLDASALTPVETRRMINMTRVIYRQGDLGYYQFVTGLISEDRMVSTLGPIRAWLLTDIGKQGWDSMRPNFTGDYIDYVENMMAGMEPDSPFWK
;
A
#
# COMPACT_ATOMS: atom_id res chain seq x y z
N MET A 1 56.14 -29.97 21.36
CA MET A 1 55.78 -28.54 21.18
C MET A 1 55.16 -28.24 19.79
N LYS A 2 54.28 -29.10 19.25
CA LYS A 2 53.70 -28.91 17.89
C LYS A 2 52.17 -28.98 17.81
N LEU A 3 51.51 -29.71 18.72
CA LEU A 3 50.05 -29.87 18.74
C LEU A 3 49.30 -28.62 19.24
N SER A 4 49.86 -27.88 20.21
CA SER A 4 49.25 -26.66 20.76
C SER A 4 49.13 -25.54 19.72
N ASN A 5 50.15 -25.39 18.88
CA ASN A 5 50.17 -24.35 17.85
C ASN A 5 49.15 -24.66 16.74
N LEU A 6 49.02 -25.94 16.36
CA LEU A 6 48.03 -26.38 15.37
C LEU A 6 46.59 -26.18 15.89
N SER A 7 46.33 -26.55 17.15
CA SER A 7 45.02 -26.33 17.78
C SER A 7 44.65 -24.84 17.80
N ASN A 8 45.61 -23.96 18.13
CA ASN A 8 45.36 -22.51 18.14
C ASN A 8 45.01 -21.97 16.74
N TRP A 9 45.71 -22.42 15.69
CA TRP A 9 45.40 -22.02 14.32
C TRP A 9 44.03 -22.52 13.84
N ILE A 10 43.62 -23.72 14.26
CA ILE A 10 42.28 -24.24 13.98
C ILE A 10 41.22 -23.38 14.69
N THR A 11 41.42 -23.02 15.95
CA THR A 11 40.49 -22.15 16.69
C THR A 11 40.39 -20.76 16.06
N VAL A 12 41.53 -20.16 15.65
CA VAL A 12 41.53 -18.88 14.94
C VAL A 12 40.79 -19.02 13.60
N GLY A 13 41.06 -20.06 12.82
CA GLY A 13 40.35 -20.31 11.56
C GLY A 13 38.85 -20.51 11.74
N ALA A 14 38.44 -21.23 12.79
CA ALA A 14 37.03 -21.43 13.12
C ALA A 14 36.35 -20.11 13.49
N ASN A 15 36.97 -19.29 14.35
CA ASN A 15 36.42 -17.98 14.73
C ASN A 15 36.34 -17.02 13.53
N VAL A 16 37.37 -17.01 12.67
CA VAL A 16 37.35 -16.22 11.43
C VAL A 16 36.24 -16.72 10.49
N GLY A 17 36.07 -18.03 10.36
CA GLY A 17 34.99 -18.63 9.58
C GLY A 17 33.59 -18.21 10.08
N VAL A 18 33.39 -18.21 11.41
CA VAL A 18 32.14 -17.71 12.02
C VAL A 18 31.91 -16.24 11.71
N LEU A 19 32.95 -15.39 11.83
CA LEU A 19 32.83 -13.95 11.52
C LEU A 19 32.49 -13.71 10.05
N ILE A 20 33.12 -14.45 9.13
CA ILE A 20 32.81 -14.38 7.70
C ILE A 20 31.36 -14.83 7.45
N GLY A 21 30.93 -15.92 8.08
CA GLY A 21 29.55 -16.40 7.97
C GLY A 21 28.52 -15.37 8.46
N LEU A 22 28.78 -14.72 9.59
CA LEU A 22 27.93 -13.63 10.09
C LEU A 22 27.90 -12.42 9.15
N ALA A 23 29.04 -12.05 8.57
CA ALA A 23 29.09 -10.95 7.62
C ALA A 23 28.27 -11.24 6.35
N ILE A 24 28.36 -12.46 5.82
CA ILE A 24 27.54 -12.92 4.68
C ILE A 24 26.06 -12.89 5.04
N LEU A 25 25.68 -13.43 6.21
CA LEU A 25 24.29 -13.43 6.66
C LEU A 25 23.71 -12.02 6.77
N ILE A 26 24.47 -11.06 7.31
CA ILE A 26 24.02 -9.66 7.41
C ILE A 26 23.78 -9.07 6.00
N LEU A 27 24.67 -9.34 5.05
CA LEU A 27 24.51 -8.88 3.66
C LEU A 27 23.28 -9.50 3.00
N GLU A 28 23.06 -10.81 3.17
CA GLU A 28 21.90 -11.52 2.64
C GLU A 28 20.59 -11.01 3.24
N LEU A 29 20.54 -10.78 4.56
CA LEU A 29 19.37 -10.20 5.22
C LEU A 29 19.04 -8.82 4.64
N ASN A 30 20.03 -7.95 4.48
CA ASN A 30 19.82 -6.63 3.88
C ASN A 30 19.32 -6.70 2.43
N GLN A 31 19.84 -7.63 1.64
CA GLN A 31 19.38 -7.86 0.27
C GLN A 31 17.94 -8.37 0.24
N ASN A 32 17.62 -9.36 1.07
CA ASN A 32 16.29 -9.95 1.18
C ASN A 32 15.27 -8.91 1.64
N THR A 33 15.61 -8.07 2.62
CA THR A 33 14.78 -6.94 3.02
C THR A 33 14.52 -6.03 1.82
N ARG A 34 15.56 -5.57 1.10
CA ARG A 34 15.37 -4.66 -0.05
C ARG A 34 14.47 -5.26 -1.13
N ILE A 35 14.59 -6.57 -1.40
CA ILE A 35 13.73 -7.28 -2.35
C ILE A 35 12.28 -7.27 -1.84
N ALA A 36 12.05 -7.61 -0.57
CA ALA A 36 10.71 -7.63 0.02
C ALA A 36 10.04 -6.24 -0.05
N GLN A 37 10.77 -5.17 0.29
CA GLN A 37 10.27 -3.79 0.20
C GLN A 37 9.90 -3.41 -1.25
N THR A 38 10.75 -3.80 -2.22
CA THR A 38 10.52 -3.51 -3.63
C THR A 38 9.29 -4.24 -4.16
N SER A 39 9.16 -5.54 -3.85
CA SER A 39 8.02 -6.36 -4.26
C SER A 39 6.71 -5.86 -3.64
N ALA A 40 6.71 -5.53 -2.35
CA ALA A 40 5.53 -4.99 -1.65
C ALA A 40 5.04 -3.68 -2.30
N TYR A 41 5.96 -2.76 -2.58
CA TYR A 41 5.62 -1.52 -3.27
C TYR A 41 5.14 -1.77 -4.71
N GLN A 42 5.77 -2.68 -5.43
CA GLN A 42 5.36 -3.03 -6.80
C GLN A 42 3.95 -3.62 -6.83
N GLU A 43 3.56 -4.41 -5.83
CA GLU A 43 2.21 -4.97 -5.71
C GLU A 43 1.17 -3.86 -5.54
N LEU A 44 1.40 -2.91 -4.63
CA LEU A 44 0.52 -1.76 -4.43
C LEU A 44 0.35 -0.95 -5.73
N VAL A 45 1.46 -0.64 -6.41
CA VAL A 45 1.44 0.08 -7.69
C VAL A 45 0.71 -0.71 -8.77
N THR A 46 0.89 -2.03 -8.83
CA THR A 46 0.25 -2.89 -9.84
C THR A 46 -1.27 -2.85 -9.70
N GLN A 47 -1.79 -2.94 -8.48
CA GLN A 47 -3.22 -2.83 -8.22
C GLN A 47 -3.80 -1.48 -8.67
N ILE A 48 -3.07 -0.37 -8.45
CA ILE A 48 -3.48 0.97 -8.95
C ILE A 48 -3.49 0.99 -10.49
N VAL A 49 -2.44 0.46 -11.11
CA VAL A 49 -2.34 0.40 -12.58
C VAL A 49 -3.46 -0.45 -13.18
N GLU A 50 -3.84 -1.55 -12.55
CA GLU A 50 -4.95 -2.39 -12.98
C GLU A 50 -6.31 -1.66 -12.92
N LEU A 51 -6.57 -0.90 -11.84
CA LEU A 51 -7.76 -0.06 -11.73
C LEU A 51 -7.79 1.01 -12.83
N ASN A 52 -6.68 1.71 -13.04
CA ASN A 52 -6.57 2.73 -14.09
C ASN A 52 -6.74 2.14 -15.48
N LYS A 53 -6.20 0.94 -15.74
CA LYS A 53 -6.39 0.23 -17.01
C LYS A 53 -7.84 -0.19 -17.21
N LEU A 54 -8.51 -0.65 -16.16
CA LEU A 54 -9.92 -1.03 -16.22
C LEU A 54 -10.80 0.15 -16.62
N GLU A 55 -10.57 1.31 -16.01
CA GLU A 55 -11.26 2.56 -16.39
C GLU A 55 -10.90 2.99 -17.82
N ALA A 56 -9.62 3.08 -18.15
CA ALA A 56 -9.16 3.55 -19.46
C ALA A 56 -9.60 2.67 -20.63
N SER A 57 -9.81 1.36 -20.40
CA SER A 57 -10.22 0.41 -21.43
C SER A 57 -11.73 0.21 -21.52
N ASN A 58 -12.52 0.77 -20.60
CA ASN A 58 -13.96 0.61 -20.56
C ASN A 58 -14.67 1.97 -20.57
N PRO A 59 -15.12 2.45 -21.74
CA PRO A 59 -15.79 3.74 -21.88
C PRO A 59 -17.08 3.87 -21.04
N GLU A 60 -17.86 2.79 -20.90
CA GLU A 60 -19.07 2.81 -20.05
C GLU A 60 -18.70 3.03 -18.59
N LEU A 61 -17.64 2.37 -18.13
CA LEU A 61 -17.16 2.53 -16.77
C LEU A 61 -16.59 3.93 -16.52
N ALA A 62 -15.78 4.45 -17.44
CA ALA A 62 -15.23 5.80 -17.35
C ALA A 62 -16.34 6.85 -17.26
N GLU A 63 -17.41 6.71 -18.05
CA GLU A 63 -18.57 7.60 -17.99
C GLU A 63 -19.29 7.51 -16.64
N ILE A 64 -19.52 6.30 -16.12
CA ILE A 64 -20.15 6.11 -14.80
C ILE A 64 -19.30 6.75 -13.70
N ILE A 65 -17.98 6.56 -13.74
CA ILE A 65 -17.04 7.14 -12.79
C ILE A 65 -17.10 8.66 -12.85
N TYR A 66 -17.00 9.25 -14.04
CA TYR A 66 -17.05 10.69 -14.23
C TYR A 66 -18.36 11.30 -13.71
N ARG A 67 -19.51 10.77 -14.13
CA ARG A 67 -20.82 11.24 -13.64
C ARG A 67 -20.96 11.06 -12.13
N GLY A 68 -20.51 9.94 -11.58
CA GLY A 68 -20.57 9.64 -10.15
C GLY A 68 -19.68 10.53 -9.28
N HIS A 69 -18.53 10.97 -9.81
CA HIS A 69 -17.64 11.92 -9.13
C HIS A 69 -18.25 13.32 -9.10
N LEU A 70 -18.95 13.73 -10.16
CA LEU A 70 -19.62 15.04 -10.24
C LEU A 70 -20.92 15.09 -9.41
N ASP A 71 -21.76 14.08 -9.55
CA ASP A 71 -23.06 13.98 -8.90
C ASP A 71 -23.44 12.51 -8.69
N ALA A 72 -23.25 12.03 -7.46
CA ALA A 72 -23.61 10.66 -7.09
C ALA A 72 -25.10 10.35 -7.26
N SER A 73 -25.98 11.37 -7.23
CA SER A 73 -27.43 11.20 -7.38
C SER A 73 -27.86 10.99 -8.84
N ALA A 74 -26.99 11.32 -9.80
CA ALA A 74 -27.21 11.09 -11.22
C ALA A 74 -27.01 9.62 -11.66
N LEU A 75 -26.53 8.77 -10.74
CA LEU A 75 -26.33 7.34 -10.98
C LEU A 75 -27.60 6.54 -10.71
N THR A 76 -27.86 5.54 -11.55
CA THR A 76 -28.86 4.52 -11.27
C THR A 76 -28.42 3.63 -10.09
N PRO A 77 -29.35 2.92 -9.41
CA PRO A 77 -28.97 2.03 -8.31
C PRO A 77 -27.94 0.95 -8.68
N VAL A 78 -27.97 0.48 -9.93
CA VAL A 78 -26.99 -0.50 -10.45
C VAL A 78 -25.61 0.14 -10.61
N GLU A 79 -25.54 1.35 -11.18
CA GLU A 79 -24.29 2.11 -11.32
C GLU A 79 -23.72 2.48 -9.95
N THR A 80 -24.54 2.96 -9.01
CA THR A 80 -24.13 3.21 -7.62
C THR A 80 -23.55 1.95 -6.99
N ARG A 81 -24.19 0.79 -7.17
CA ARG A 81 -23.66 -0.48 -6.66
C ARG A 81 -22.32 -0.86 -7.29
N ARG A 82 -22.14 -0.61 -8.59
CA ARG A 82 -20.85 -0.83 -9.28
C ARG A 82 -19.76 0.07 -8.70
N MET A 83 -20.05 1.36 -8.52
CA MET A 83 -19.13 2.34 -7.92
C MET A 83 -18.75 1.97 -6.48
N ILE A 84 -19.74 1.63 -5.64
CA ILE A 84 -19.49 1.16 -4.27
C ILE A 84 -18.65 -0.13 -4.28
N ASN A 85 -18.75 -0.99 -5.28
CA ASN A 85 -17.87 -2.16 -5.36
C ASN A 85 -16.43 -1.79 -5.74
N MET A 86 -16.23 -0.77 -6.57
CA MET A 86 -14.89 -0.27 -6.92
C MET A 86 -14.18 0.33 -5.71
N THR A 87 -14.89 1.13 -4.91
CA THR A 87 -14.31 1.72 -3.70
C THR A 87 -13.79 0.65 -2.73
N ARG A 88 -14.35 -0.57 -2.76
CA ARG A 88 -13.86 -1.67 -1.92
C ARG A 88 -12.44 -2.09 -2.22
N VAL A 89 -12.07 -2.10 -3.51
CA VAL A 89 -10.70 -2.44 -3.92
C VAL A 89 -9.75 -1.36 -3.44
N ILE A 90 -10.16 -0.10 -3.61
CA ILE A 90 -9.38 1.09 -3.25
C ILE A 90 -9.12 1.13 -1.73
N TYR A 91 -10.14 0.95 -0.89
CA TYR A 91 -9.95 1.01 0.56
C TYR A 91 -9.16 -0.17 1.13
N ARG A 92 -9.29 -1.37 0.53
CA ARG A 92 -8.46 -2.53 0.91
C ARG A 92 -7.00 -2.37 0.54
N GLN A 93 -6.72 -1.78 -0.62
CA GLN A 93 -5.36 -1.43 -1.00
C GLN A 93 -4.75 -0.44 -0.01
N GLY A 94 -5.52 0.54 0.46
CA GLY A 94 -5.07 1.47 1.49
C GLY A 94 -4.78 0.82 2.82
N ASP A 95 -5.63 -0.10 3.27
CA ASP A 95 -5.44 -0.87 4.49
C ASP A 95 -4.14 -1.70 4.40
N LEU A 96 -3.92 -2.36 3.24
CA LEU A 96 -2.68 -3.07 2.97
C LEU A 96 -1.46 -2.14 2.98
N GLY A 97 -1.52 -0.99 2.32
CA GLY A 97 -0.44 -0.01 2.30
C GLY A 97 -0.13 0.55 3.69
N TYR A 98 -1.16 0.84 4.48
CA TYR A 98 -1.03 1.26 5.87
C TYR A 98 -0.38 0.16 6.72
N TYR A 99 -0.85 -1.09 6.59
CA TYR A 99 -0.27 -2.24 7.28
C TYR A 99 1.23 -2.43 6.95
N GLN A 100 1.59 -2.35 5.66
CA GLN A 100 3.00 -2.44 5.23
C GLN A 100 3.85 -1.28 5.78
N PHE A 101 3.26 -0.09 5.96
CA PHE A 101 3.93 1.04 6.57
C PHE A 101 4.16 0.85 8.07
N VAL A 102 3.12 0.50 8.84
CA VAL A 102 3.25 0.35 10.31
C VAL A 102 4.16 -0.82 10.70
N THR A 103 4.31 -1.81 9.83
CA THR A 103 5.26 -2.92 10.00
C THR A 103 6.69 -2.58 9.56
N GLY A 104 6.92 -1.38 9.01
CA GLY A 104 8.23 -0.94 8.53
C GLY A 104 8.66 -1.55 7.19
N LEU A 105 7.76 -2.25 6.49
CA LEU A 105 8.05 -2.85 5.18
C LEU A 105 8.13 -1.80 4.08
N ILE A 106 7.36 -0.72 4.15
CA ILE A 106 7.49 0.42 3.24
C ILE A 106 7.66 1.73 4.02
N SER A 107 8.32 2.71 3.40
CA SER A 107 8.45 4.05 3.99
C SER A 107 7.13 4.82 3.92
N GLU A 108 7.02 5.85 4.76
CA GLU A 108 5.86 6.75 4.76
C GLU A 108 5.63 7.37 3.37
N ASP A 109 6.67 7.87 2.71
CA ASP A 109 6.56 8.44 1.35
C ASP A 109 5.96 7.46 0.34
N ARG A 110 6.30 6.18 0.44
CA ARG A 110 5.78 5.12 -0.45
C ARG A 110 4.31 4.86 -0.15
N MET A 111 3.95 4.77 1.13
CA MET A 111 2.57 4.63 1.57
C MET A 111 1.73 5.84 1.10
N VAL A 112 2.18 7.07 1.37
CA VAL A 112 1.50 8.30 0.94
C VAL A 112 1.31 8.34 -0.57
N SER A 113 2.32 7.95 -1.36
CA SER A 113 2.19 7.86 -2.82
C SER A 113 1.12 6.85 -3.25
N THR A 114 0.97 5.72 -2.55
CA THR A 114 -0.03 4.70 -2.89
C THR A 114 -1.45 5.06 -2.44
N LEU A 115 -1.60 6.02 -1.53
CA LEU A 115 -2.91 6.49 -1.07
C LEU A 115 -3.57 7.53 -1.99
N GLY A 116 -2.90 7.97 -3.05
CA GLY A 116 -3.43 8.94 -4.02
C GLY A 116 -4.86 8.63 -4.49
N PRO A 117 -5.17 7.38 -4.94
CA PRO A 117 -6.52 7.01 -5.35
C PRO A 117 -7.55 7.12 -4.23
N ILE A 118 -7.22 6.69 -3.01
CA ILE A 118 -8.12 6.81 -1.85
C ILE A 118 -8.46 8.27 -1.59
N ARG A 119 -7.45 9.15 -1.60
CA ARG A 119 -7.65 10.60 -1.41
C ARG A 119 -8.60 11.16 -2.47
N ALA A 120 -8.38 10.82 -3.74
CA ALA A 120 -9.23 11.28 -4.83
C ALA A 120 -10.69 10.84 -4.66
N TRP A 121 -10.92 9.60 -4.24
CA TRP A 121 -12.28 9.08 -4.03
C TRP A 121 -12.96 9.69 -2.79
N LEU A 122 -12.25 9.85 -1.68
CA LEU A 122 -12.80 10.42 -0.44
C LEU A 122 -13.22 11.89 -0.56
N LEU A 123 -12.78 12.60 -1.61
CA LEU A 123 -13.27 13.93 -1.95
C LEU A 123 -14.70 13.93 -2.52
N THR A 124 -15.21 12.78 -2.95
CA THR A 124 -16.55 12.64 -3.57
C THR A 124 -17.58 12.02 -2.63
N ASP A 125 -18.85 12.29 -2.87
CA ASP A 125 -19.94 11.70 -2.08
C ASP A 125 -20.04 10.19 -2.25
N ILE A 126 -19.83 9.67 -3.47
CA ILE A 126 -19.86 8.23 -3.74
C ILE A 126 -18.68 7.51 -3.06
N GLY A 127 -17.51 8.15 -2.99
CA GLY A 127 -16.38 7.63 -2.23
C GLY A 127 -16.67 7.60 -0.74
N LYS A 128 -17.13 8.71 -0.15
CA LYS A 128 -17.53 8.76 1.27
C LYS A 128 -18.57 7.69 1.62
N GLN A 129 -19.59 7.51 0.76
CA GLN A 129 -20.57 6.44 0.92
C GLN A 129 -19.92 5.04 0.88
N GLY A 130 -18.97 4.84 -0.04
CA GLY A 130 -18.16 3.63 -0.10
C GLY A 130 -17.38 3.39 1.19
N TRP A 131 -16.72 4.43 1.71
CA TRP A 131 -15.96 4.39 2.96
C TRP A 131 -16.86 4.01 4.12
N ASP A 132 -17.98 4.69 4.32
CA ASP A 132 -18.94 4.38 5.39
C ASP A 132 -19.43 2.93 5.34
N SER A 133 -19.62 2.38 4.12
CA SER A 133 -20.03 0.98 3.93
C SER A 133 -18.94 -0.03 4.32
N MET A 134 -17.67 0.37 4.23
CA MET A 134 -16.51 -0.49 4.43
C MET A 134 -15.83 -0.32 5.78
N ARG A 135 -15.87 0.90 6.34
CA ARG A 135 -15.23 1.33 7.59
C ARG A 135 -15.36 0.30 8.72
N PRO A 136 -16.54 -0.32 8.97
CA PRO A 136 -16.68 -1.30 10.05
C PRO A 136 -15.83 -2.57 9.89
N ASN A 137 -15.27 -2.84 8.71
CA ASN A 137 -14.46 -4.03 8.42
C ASN A 137 -12.95 -3.79 8.63
N PHE A 138 -12.55 -2.57 8.97
CA PHE A 138 -11.14 -2.19 9.13
C PHE A 138 -10.72 -2.10 10.60
N THR A 139 -9.41 -2.07 10.82
CA THR A 139 -8.83 -1.86 12.15
C THR A 139 -9.04 -0.42 12.62
N GLY A 140 -9.13 -0.20 13.94
CA GLY A 140 -9.28 1.14 14.52
C GLY A 140 -8.16 2.09 14.07
N ASP A 141 -6.91 1.64 14.10
CA ASP A 141 -5.74 2.44 13.73
C ASP A 141 -5.81 2.91 12.26
N TYR A 142 -6.24 2.04 11.34
CA TYR A 142 -6.41 2.43 9.93
C TYR A 142 -7.60 3.38 9.74
N ILE A 143 -8.71 3.17 10.47
CA ILE A 143 -9.84 4.09 10.46
C ILE A 143 -9.38 5.48 10.91
N ASP A 144 -8.71 5.57 12.07
CA ASP A 144 -8.20 6.84 12.60
C ASP A 144 -7.23 7.50 11.63
N TYR A 145 -6.36 6.72 10.97
CA TYR A 145 -5.46 7.23 9.95
C TYR A 145 -6.22 7.87 8.77
N VAL A 146 -7.23 7.18 8.24
CA VAL A 146 -8.03 7.69 7.11
C VAL A 146 -8.88 8.90 7.51
N GLU A 147 -9.49 8.89 8.70
CA GLU A 147 -10.30 9.99 9.22
C GLU A 147 -9.43 11.25 9.47
N ASN A 148 -8.23 11.09 10.04
CA ASN A 148 -7.27 12.19 10.17
C ASN A 148 -6.81 12.72 8.80
N MET A 149 -6.59 11.81 7.85
CA MET A 149 -6.27 12.19 6.47
C MET A 149 -7.41 13.00 5.83
N MET A 150 -8.68 12.59 6.00
CA MET A 150 -9.86 13.31 5.51
C MET A 150 -10.00 14.69 6.15
N ALA A 151 -9.78 14.81 7.45
CA ALA A 151 -9.84 16.09 8.17
C ALA A 151 -8.82 17.12 7.65
N GLY A 152 -7.70 16.65 7.09
CA GLY A 152 -6.68 17.48 6.46
C GLY A 152 -6.89 17.78 4.97
N MET A 153 -7.95 17.26 4.34
CA MET A 153 -8.24 17.53 2.92
C MET A 153 -8.94 18.87 2.75
N GLU A 154 -8.42 19.72 1.87
CA GLU A 154 -9.16 20.91 1.45
C GLU A 154 -10.32 20.51 0.51
N PRO A 155 -11.55 21.03 0.74
CA PRO A 155 -12.74 20.70 -0.07
C PRO A 155 -12.62 21.02 -1.56
N ASP A 156 -11.67 21.90 -1.93
CA ASP A 156 -11.56 22.48 -3.26
C ASP A 156 -10.41 21.90 -4.11
N SER A 157 -9.86 20.75 -3.71
CA SER A 157 -8.79 20.08 -4.46
C SER A 157 -9.23 19.74 -5.89
N PRO A 158 -8.51 20.20 -6.92
CA PRO A 158 -8.97 20.21 -8.31
C PRO A 158 -8.85 18.87 -9.03
N PHE A 159 -8.69 17.74 -8.33
CA PHE A 159 -8.56 16.45 -9.02
C PHE A 159 -9.76 16.14 -9.93
N TRP A 160 -10.93 16.74 -9.66
CA TRP A 160 -12.16 16.55 -10.42
C TRP A 160 -12.99 17.83 -10.68
N LYS A 161 -12.44 19.03 -10.47
CA LYS A 161 -13.08 20.30 -10.88
C LYS A 161 -12.62 20.73 -12.27
#